data_AF-A0A926DSW5-F1
#
_entry.id   AF-A0A926DSW5-F1
#
_cell.length_a   1.000
_cell.length_b   1.000
_cell.length_c   1.000
_cell.angle_alpha   90.00
_cell.angle_beta   90.00
_cell.angle_gamma   90.00
#
_symmetry.space_group_name_H-M   'P 1'
#
loop_
_entity.id
_entity.type
_entity.pdbx_description
1 polymer ?
#
loop_
_entity_poly.entity_id
_entity_poly.type
_entity_poly.pdbx_seq_one_letter_code
_entity_poly.pdbx_strand_id
1 'polypeptide(L)'
;MASNIVLVGFMGCGKSTVGRRLAAMLGWEFVDTDTRIEEEQKMQVSEIFLRKGERAFRKMERDLIHRLSERTHQVIATGGGIIKDPANCQRLKEGGAVVVHMYTAPEELYRRMRCDTTRPLLAPYEGEARYEAIQKLLQERLPLYRSAADIEVSVFKQSPEDIAEEILDMTNELEKSSQREIWVCNGPNLNFLGIREPEIYGDENYEALKRYVVERGQELGVKVECFQTNYEGALLDTLQEAHRKGISGIVMNPGAFTHYSYALRDAIASIAVPVVEVHMSNIHKREEFRHRSVTAAECIGQICGFGFKSYELGLQALCNILQKNG
;
A
#
# COMPACT_ATOMS: atom_id res chain seq x y z
N MET A 1 0.24 -3.62 -4.88
CA MET A 1 1.68 -3.59 -5.15
C MET A 1 2.19 -2.18 -4.98
N ALA A 2 3.23 -2.03 -4.17
CA ALA A 2 4.00 -0.80 -3.99
C ALA A 2 4.31 -0.24 -5.38
N SER A 3 4.21 1.07 -5.53
CA SER A 3 4.49 1.67 -6.83
C SER A 3 5.98 1.58 -7.15
N ASN A 4 6.85 1.59 -6.14
CA ASN A 4 8.29 1.37 -6.24
C ASN A 4 8.82 0.73 -4.94
N ILE A 5 10.00 0.10 -5.00
CA ILE A 5 10.76 -0.31 -3.80
C ILE A 5 12.07 0.47 -3.74
N VAL A 6 12.32 1.17 -2.65
CA VAL A 6 13.49 2.03 -2.47
C VAL A 6 14.41 1.44 -1.43
N LEU A 7 15.63 1.09 -1.84
CA LEU A 7 16.66 0.56 -0.95
C LEU A 7 17.51 1.71 -0.41
N VAL A 8 17.43 1.94 0.90
CA VAL A 8 18.29 2.84 1.67
C VAL A 8 19.21 2.04 2.59
N GLY A 9 20.31 2.64 3.00
CA GLY A 9 21.26 2.01 3.91
C GLY A 9 22.70 2.44 3.65
N PHE A 10 23.57 2.10 4.58
CA PHE A 10 24.97 2.52 4.51
C PHE A 10 25.68 2.01 3.24
N MET A 11 26.75 2.67 2.84
CA MET A 11 27.61 2.17 1.77
C MET A 11 28.16 0.78 2.16
N GLY A 12 28.27 -0.16 1.22
CA GLY A 12 28.71 -1.52 1.52
C GLY A 12 27.61 -2.50 1.99
N CYS A 13 26.38 -2.04 2.25
CA CYS A 13 25.25 -2.94 2.57
C CYS A 13 24.80 -3.83 1.40
N GLY A 14 25.28 -3.60 0.17
CA GLY A 14 24.92 -4.44 -0.99
C GLY A 14 23.64 -4.03 -1.73
N LYS A 15 23.16 -2.80 -1.53
CA LYS A 15 21.92 -2.26 -2.14
C LYS A 15 21.83 -2.51 -3.65
N SER A 16 22.88 -2.22 -4.41
CA SER A 16 22.85 -2.41 -5.87
C SER A 16 22.84 -3.89 -6.28
N THR A 17 23.41 -4.77 -5.46
CA THR A 17 23.40 -6.22 -5.73
C THR A 17 22.02 -6.81 -5.44
N VAL A 18 21.48 -6.56 -4.24
CA VAL A 18 20.14 -7.01 -3.84
C VAL A 18 19.07 -6.39 -4.74
N GLY A 19 19.16 -5.09 -5.01
CA GLY A 19 18.19 -4.39 -5.86
C GLY A 19 18.09 -4.94 -7.27
N ARG A 20 19.20 -5.36 -7.89
CA ARG A 20 19.16 -6.03 -9.20
C ARG A 20 18.44 -7.39 -9.15
N ARG A 21 18.60 -8.15 -8.07
CA ARG A 21 17.90 -9.44 -7.88
C ARG A 21 16.42 -9.21 -7.68
N LEU A 22 16.07 -8.28 -6.79
CA LEU A 22 14.69 -7.91 -6.53
C LEU A 22 13.98 -7.40 -7.80
N ALA A 23 14.63 -6.55 -8.60
CA ALA A 23 14.04 -6.07 -9.84
C ALA A 23 13.84 -7.21 -10.86
N ALA A 24 14.78 -8.15 -10.94
CA ALA A 24 14.64 -9.34 -11.79
C ALA A 24 13.49 -10.25 -11.34
N MET A 25 13.30 -10.46 -10.04
CA MET A 25 12.18 -11.22 -9.47
C MET A 25 10.83 -10.57 -9.79
N LEU A 26 10.76 -9.24 -9.73
CA LEU A 26 9.54 -8.47 -9.98
C LEU A 26 9.28 -8.19 -11.46
N GLY A 27 10.28 -8.36 -12.33
CA GLY A 27 10.23 -7.88 -13.72
C GLY A 27 10.23 -6.35 -13.84
N TRP A 28 10.84 -5.64 -12.87
CA TRP A 28 10.86 -4.18 -12.75
C TRP A 28 12.18 -3.56 -13.23
N GLU A 29 12.19 -2.24 -13.44
CA GLU A 29 13.42 -1.50 -13.75
C GLU A 29 14.30 -1.37 -12.50
N PHE A 30 15.58 -1.73 -12.58
CA PHE A 30 16.55 -1.41 -11.54
C PHE A 30 17.20 -0.05 -11.81
N VAL A 31 17.22 0.81 -10.79
CA VAL A 31 17.87 2.14 -10.86
C VAL A 31 18.84 2.28 -9.69
N ASP A 32 20.09 2.63 -9.99
CA ASP A 32 21.07 3.08 -8.99
C ASP A 32 21.24 4.59 -9.12
N THR A 33 20.88 5.35 -8.07
CA THR A 33 20.87 6.81 -8.14
C THR A 33 22.26 7.41 -8.35
N ASP A 34 23.29 6.81 -7.76
CA ASP A 34 24.66 7.29 -7.90
C ASP A 34 25.11 7.10 -9.35
N THR A 35 24.94 5.90 -9.91
CA THR A 35 25.25 5.59 -11.32
C THR A 35 24.51 6.52 -12.28
N ARG A 36 23.22 6.77 -12.02
CA ARG A 36 22.39 7.64 -12.88
C ARG A 36 22.89 9.08 -12.89
N ILE A 37 23.30 9.60 -11.73
CA ILE A 37 23.90 10.94 -11.63
C ILE A 37 25.25 10.97 -12.36
N GLU A 38 26.07 9.93 -12.23
CA GLU A 38 27.37 9.85 -12.91
C GLU A 38 27.23 9.85 -14.43
N GLU A 39 26.26 9.10 -14.97
CA GLU A 39 25.92 9.08 -16.40
C GLU A 39 25.46 10.46 -16.90
N GLU A 40 24.54 11.11 -16.16
CA GLU A 40 24.01 12.44 -16.52
C GLU A 40 25.10 13.53 -16.49
N GLN A 41 26.02 13.44 -15.51
CA GLN A 41 27.09 14.43 -15.34
C GLN A 41 28.36 14.10 -16.13
N LYS A 42 28.47 12.87 -16.66
CA LYS A 42 29.70 12.33 -17.26
C LYS A 42 30.92 12.45 -16.33
N MET A 43 30.70 12.29 -15.03
CA MET A 43 31.69 12.47 -13.96
C MET A 43 31.39 11.47 -12.85
N GLN A 44 32.42 10.90 -12.23
CA GLN A 44 32.21 10.07 -11.03
C GLN A 44 31.71 10.93 -9.86
N VAL A 45 30.97 10.34 -8.92
CA VAL A 45 30.50 11.04 -7.71
C VAL A 45 31.66 11.69 -6.97
N SER A 46 32.80 11.00 -6.85
CA SER A 46 34.03 11.52 -6.25
C SER A 46 34.51 12.82 -6.92
N GLU A 47 34.47 12.88 -8.25
CA GLU A 47 34.83 14.07 -9.04
C GLU A 47 33.79 15.20 -8.87
N ILE A 48 32.50 14.87 -8.83
CA ILE A 48 31.43 15.85 -8.60
C ILE A 48 31.63 16.53 -7.24
N PHE A 49 31.91 15.76 -6.18
CA PHE A 49 32.20 16.30 -4.86
C PHE A 49 33.42 17.21 -4.86
N LEU A 50 34.49 16.82 -5.56
CA LEU A 50 35.72 17.62 -5.63
C LEU A 50 35.54 18.93 -6.41
N ARG A 51 34.86 18.88 -7.56
CA ARG A 51 34.76 20.01 -8.51
C ARG A 51 33.57 20.93 -8.25
N LYS A 52 32.44 20.38 -7.80
CA LYS A 52 31.16 21.10 -7.65
C LYS A 52 30.69 21.19 -6.19
N GLY A 53 31.25 20.37 -5.30
CA GLY A 53 30.92 20.34 -3.87
C GLY A 53 29.64 19.56 -3.53
N GLU A 54 29.47 19.22 -2.25
CA GLU A 54 28.34 18.42 -1.75
C GLU A 54 27.00 19.11 -2.02
N ARG A 55 26.90 20.44 -1.88
CA ARG A 55 25.65 21.18 -2.10
C ARG A 55 25.10 20.99 -3.52
N ALA A 56 25.98 20.98 -4.53
CA ALA A 56 25.60 20.76 -5.91
C ALA A 56 25.14 19.32 -6.13
N PHE A 57 25.87 18.33 -5.59
CA PHE A 57 25.48 16.92 -5.64
C PHE A 57 24.10 16.68 -5.00
N ARG A 58 23.83 17.26 -3.83
CA ARG A 58 22.52 17.15 -3.15
C ARG A 58 21.38 17.76 -3.96
N LYS A 59 21.64 18.80 -4.74
CA LYS A 59 20.64 19.35 -5.67
C LYS A 59 20.35 18.35 -6.80
N MET A 60 21.39 17.76 -7.40
CA MET A 60 21.23 16.73 -8.44
C MET A 60 20.48 15.50 -7.92
N GLU A 61 20.80 15.06 -6.70
CA GLU A 61 20.11 13.97 -6.00
C GLU A 61 18.61 14.28 -5.85
N ARG A 62 18.26 15.46 -5.30
CA ARG A 62 16.85 15.90 -5.20
C ARG A 62 16.13 15.92 -6.55
N ASP A 63 16.76 16.50 -7.57
CA ASP A 63 16.18 16.63 -8.91
C ASP A 63 15.93 15.25 -9.55
N LEU A 64 16.84 14.28 -9.34
CA LEU A 64 16.67 12.91 -9.79
C LEU A 64 15.55 12.19 -9.02
N ILE A 65 15.52 12.30 -7.69
CA ILE A 65 14.48 11.69 -6.86
C ILE A 65 13.10 12.17 -7.28
N HIS A 66 12.95 13.46 -7.61
CA HIS A 66 11.69 13.97 -8.13
C HIS A 66 11.24 13.29 -9.43
N ARG A 67 12.15 13.05 -10.37
CA ARG A 67 11.81 12.35 -11.62
C ARG A 67 11.49 10.87 -11.39
N LEU A 68 12.18 10.23 -10.45
CA LEU A 68 11.94 8.83 -10.11
C LEU A 68 10.61 8.65 -9.36
N SER A 69 10.20 9.60 -8.51
CA SER A 69 8.93 9.53 -7.79
C SER A 69 7.69 9.62 -8.70
N GLU A 70 7.85 10.12 -9.93
CA GLU A 70 6.76 10.20 -10.93
C GLU A 70 6.60 8.93 -11.75
N ARG A 71 7.50 7.95 -11.58
CA ARG A 71 7.48 6.67 -12.28
C ARG A 71 7.09 5.56 -11.32
N THR A 72 6.66 4.41 -11.86
CA THR A 72 6.29 3.22 -11.09
C THR A 72 7.00 1.99 -11.64
N HIS A 73 6.94 0.88 -10.91
CA HIS A 73 7.56 -0.40 -11.21
C HIS A 73 9.09 -0.32 -11.29
N GLN A 74 9.68 0.34 -10.29
CA GLN A 74 11.14 0.48 -10.15
C GLN A 74 11.64 -0.05 -8.80
N VAL A 75 12.84 -0.64 -8.83
CA VAL A 75 13.66 -0.90 -7.64
C VAL A 75 14.82 0.09 -7.62
N ILE A 76 14.80 1.00 -6.66
CA ILE A 76 15.70 2.16 -6.60
C ILE A 76 16.72 1.96 -5.49
N ALA A 77 17.98 1.70 -5.83
CA ALA A 77 19.10 1.74 -4.89
C ALA A 77 19.64 3.16 -4.76
N THR A 78 19.64 3.69 -3.54
CA THR A 78 19.99 5.08 -3.27
C THR A 78 21.44 5.25 -2.78
N GLY A 79 22.02 6.43 -2.98
CA GLY A 79 23.25 6.82 -2.31
C GLY A 79 23.06 6.88 -0.80
N GLY A 80 24.06 6.46 -0.02
CA GLY A 80 23.94 6.40 1.46
C GLY A 80 23.78 7.76 2.17
N GLY A 81 23.73 8.86 1.42
CA GLY A 81 23.50 10.21 1.93
C GLY A 81 22.07 10.73 1.76
N ILE A 82 21.20 10.00 1.04
CA ILE A 82 19.84 10.44 0.71
C ILE A 82 19.03 10.85 1.96
N ILE A 83 19.23 10.11 3.07
CA ILE A 83 18.52 10.31 4.34
C ILE A 83 18.85 11.63 5.06
N LYS A 84 19.86 12.37 4.59
CA LYS A 84 20.20 13.69 5.16
C LYS A 84 19.16 14.75 4.80
N ASP A 85 18.38 14.51 3.76
CA ASP A 85 17.27 15.37 3.34
C ASP A 85 15.97 14.55 3.44
N PRO A 86 15.21 14.66 4.54
CA PRO A 86 13.99 13.87 4.76
C PRO A 86 12.96 14.01 3.64
N ALA A 87 12.97 15.14 2.92
CA ALA A 87 12.06 15.40 1.81
C ALA A 87 12.25 14.42 0.64
N ASN A 88 13.45 13.84 0.47
CA ASN A 88 13.70 12.85 -0.58
C ASN A 88 12.92 11.56 -0.35
N CYS A 89 13.05 10.96 0.84
CA CYS A 89 12.33 9.74 1.18
C CYS A 89 10.83 9.99 1.25
N GLN A 90 10.40 11.13 1.81
CA GLN A 90 9.00 11.51 1.84
C GLN A 90 8.39 11.58 0.43
N ARG A 91 9.07 12.23 -0.52
CA ARG A 91 8.59 12.34 -1.90
C ARG A 91 8.45 10.97 -2.58
N LEU A 92 9.37 10.04 -2.33
CA LEU A 92 9.25 8.68 -2.86
C LEU A 92 8.03 7.97 -2.25
N LYS A 93 7.79 8.13 -0.95
CA LYS A 93 6.61 7.56 -0.27
C LYS A 93 5.29 8.16 -0.77
N GLU A 94 5.25 9.48 -1.01
CA GLU A 94 4.09 10.15 -1.63
C GLU A 94 3.80 9.61 -3.03
N GLY A 95 4.83 9.17 -3.76
CA GLY A 95 4.70 8.42 -5.02
C GLY A 95 4.32 6.93 -4.84
N GLY A 96 3.95 6.49 -3.65
CA GLY A 96 3.55 5.11 -3.34
C GLY A 96 4.71 4.12 -3.19
N ALA A 97 5.94 4.60 -2.97
CA ALA A 97 7.09 3.73 -2.75
C ALA A 97 7.17 3.19 -1.33
N VAL A 98 7.65 1.96 -1.18
CA VAL A 98 8.04 1.38 0.10
C VAL A 98 9.54 1.57 0.29
N VAL A 99 9.94 2.19 1.40
CA VAL A 99 11.35 2.46 1.73
C VAL A 99 11.89 1.36 2.65
N VAL A 100 12.91 0.66 2.17
CA VAL A 100 13.54 -0.48 2.84
C VAL A 100 14.94 -0.09 3.32
N HIS A 101 15.16 -0.15 4.62
CA HIS A 101 16.47 0.05 5.21
C HIS A 101 17.24 -1.26 5.32
N MET A 102 18.31 -1.39 4.53
CA MET A 102 19.25 -2.50 4.60
C MET A 102 20.38 -2.18 5.58
N TYR A 103 20.53 -3.00 6.63
CA TYR A 103 21.51 -2.77 7.70
C TYR A 103 22.39 -3.98 8.00
N THR A 104 23.60 -3.72 8.51
CA THR A 104 24.51 -4.75 9.04
C THR A 104 25.47 -4.11 10.04
N ALA A 105 26.22 -4.95 10.75
CA ALA A 105 27.17 -4.52 11.76
C ALA A 105 28.37 -3.76 11.15
N PRO A 106 28.94 -2.75 11.85
CA PRO A 106 30.11 -1.99 11.37
C PRO A 106 31.28 -2.85 10.92
N GLU A 107 31.51 -3.99 11.59
CA GLU A 107 32.60 -4.91 11.30
C GLU A 107 32.47 -5.53 9.90
N GLU A 108 31.23 -5.83 9.49
CA GLU A 108 30.93 -6.36 8.16
C GLU A 108 31.07 -5.29 7.09
N LEU A 109 30.60 -4.07 7.37
CA LEU A 109 30.79 -2.92 6.48
C LEU A 109 32.27 -2.64 6.23
N TYR A 110 33.07 -2.63 7.29
CA TYR A 110 34.51 -2.45 7.18
C TYR A 110 35.16 -3.58 6.39
N ARG A 111 34.82 -4.86 6.66
CA ARG A 111 35.33 -6.00 5.91
C ARG A 111 35.10 -5.87 4.40
N ARG A 112 33.90 -5.40 4.01
CA ARG A 112 33.52 -5.20 2.59
C ARG A 112 34.21 -4.00 1.94
N MET A 113 34.50 -2.94 2.70
CA MET A 113 35.00 -1.67 2.17
C MET A 113 36.47 -1.36 2.50
N ARG A 114 37.18 -2.29 3.13
CA ARG A 114 38.57 -2.07 3.61
C ARG A 114 39.54 -1.61 2.52
N CYS A 115 39.33 -2.04 1.27
CA CYS A 115 40.17 -1.70 0.12
C CYS A 115 39.50 -0.68 -0.84
N ASP A 116 38.30 -0.16 -0.52
CA ASP A 116 37.55 0.73 -1.40
C ASP A 116 38.03 2.19 -1.24
N THR A 117 38.83 2.70 -2.17
CA THR A 117 39.32 4.08 -2.16
C THR A 117 38.38 5.07 -2.86
N THR A 118 37.29 4.60 -3.46
CA THR A 118 36.40 5.44 -4.28
C THR A 118 35.42 6.27 -3.45
N ARG A 119 35.28 5.97 -2.15
CA ARG A 119 34.31 6.59 -1.24
C ARG A 119 34.89 7.89 -0.63
N PRO A 120 34.43 9.09 -1.04
CA PRO A 120 35.07 10.35 -0.65
C PRO A 120 35.12 10.59 0.87
N LEU A 121 34.09 10.11 1.59
CA LEU A 121 33.97 10.26 3.05
C LEU A 121 34.88 9.34 3.85
N LEU A 122 35.37 8.25 3.25
CA LEU A 122 36.24 7.27 3.91
C LEU A 122 37.65 7.24 3.33
N ALA A 123 37.86 7.82 2.14
CA ALA A 123 39.15 7.87 1.45
C ALA A 123 40.32 8.39 2.31
N PRO A 124 40.15 9.35 3.24
CA PRO A 124 41.25 9.82 4.10
C PRO A 124 41.67 8.85 5.21
N TYR A 125 40.92 7.77 5.46
CA TYR A 125 41.13 6.88 6.61
C TYR A 125 41.53 5.46 6.16
N GLU A 126 42.48 4.86 6.90
CA GLU A 126 42.95 3.49 6.71
C GLU A 126 42.97 2.71 8.05
N GLY A 127 43.01 1.38 7.99
CA GLY A 127 43.12 0.51 9.17
C GLY A 127 42.03 0.78 10.22
N GLU A 128 42.44 0.88 11.49
CA GLU A 128 41.54 1.14 12.62
C GLU A 128 40.83 2.50 12.52
N ALA A 129 41.53 3.56 12.06
CA ALA A 129 40.92 4.88 11.89
C ALA A 129 39.75 4.87 10.88
N ARG A 130 39.82 3.99 9.88
CA ARG A 130 38.73 3.78 8.92
C ARG A 130 37.54 3.07 9.56
N TYR A 131 37.80 2.08 10.41
CA TYR A 131 36.76 1.39 11.16
C TYR A 131 36.01 2.35 12.09
N GLU A 132 36.73 3.18 12.85
CA GLU A 132 36.16 4.22 13.72
C GLU A 132 35.34 5.24 12.93
N ALA A 133 35.82 5.68 11.76
CA ALA A 133 35.07 6.58 10.88
C ALA A 133 33.75 5.97 10.40
N ILE A 134 33.73 4.67 10.05
CA ILE A 134 32.50 3.94 9.71
C ILE A 134 31.54 3.91 10.91
N GLN A 135 32.03 3.56 12.10
CA GLN A 135 31.19 3.51 13.30
C GLN A 135 30.55 4.85 13.60
N LYS A 136 31.32 5.94 13.58
CA LYS A 136 30.82 7.30 13.81
C LYS A 136 29.75 7.70 12.79
N LEU A 137 30.04 7.51 11.50
CA LEU A 137 29.09 7.84 10.43
C LEU A 137 27.81 7.00 10.51
N LEU A 138 27.92 5.73 10.88
CA LEU A 138 26.75 4.86 11.05
C LEU A 138 25.92 5.31 12.25
N GLN A 139 26.55 5.65 13.38
CA GLN A 139 25.88 6.14 14.58
C GLN A 139 25.08 7.42 14.29
N GLU A 140 25.61 8.33 13.49
CA GLU A 140 24.92 9.55 13.06
C GLU A 140 23.73 9.27 12.13
N ARG A 141 23.84 8.28 11.23
CA ARG A 141 22.84 8.03 10.17
C ARG A 141 21.77 7.01 10.55
N LEU A 142 22.03 6.10 11.49
CA LEU A 142 21.11 5.03 11.86
C LEU A 142 19.73 5.55 12.29
N PRO A 143 19.61 6.61 13.12
CA PRO A 143 18.32 7.18 13.46
C PRO A 143 17.57 7.72 12.22
N LEU A 144 18.30 8.30 11.27
CA LEU A 144 17.73 8.86 10.04
C LEU A 144 17.22 7.75 9.10
N TYR A 145 17.99 6.67 8.93
CA TYR A 145 17.53 5.50 8.17
C TYR A 145 16.26 4.91 8.77
N ARG A 146 16.25 4.68 10.09
CA ARG A 146 15.09 4.13 10.79
C ARG A 146 13.86 5.03 10.66
N SER A 147 14.03 6.34 10.79
CA SER A 147 12.91 7.29 10.64
C SER A 147 12.36 7.33 9.21
N ALA A 148 13.20 7.04 8.21
CA ALA A 148 12.80 7.08 6.81
C ALA A 148 12.20 5.75 6.32
N ALA A 149 12.53 4.62 6.94
CA ALA A 149 12.15 3.29 6.48
C ALA A 149 10.72 2.92 6.87
N ASP A 150 10.06 2.15 6.00
CA ASP A 150 8.84 1.40 6.30
C ASP A 150 9.18 -0.01 6.77
N ILE A 151 10.30 -0.56 6.27
CA ILE A 151 10.79 -1.92 6.55
C ILE A 151 12.29 -1.86 6.87
N GLU A 152 12.76 -2.64 7.84
CA GLU A 152 14.19 -2.86 8.09
C GLU A 152 14.58 -4.32 7.81
N VAL A 153 15.65 -4.52 7.06
CA VAL A 153 16.17 -5.85 6.69
C VAL A 153 17.65 -5.95 7.03
N SER A 154 18.00 -6.99 7.79
CA SER A 154 19.39 -7.35 8.06
C SER A 154 20.02 -7.94 6.80
N VAL A 155 21.27 -7.60 6.50
CA VAL A 155 22.02 -8.22 5.39
C VAL A 155 23.17 -9.09 5.90
N PHE A 156 23.12 -9.46 7.18
CA PHE A 156 24.17 -10.22 7.84
C PHE A 156 24.15 -11.69 7.43
N LYS A 157 25.24 -12.15 6.78
CA LYS A 157 25.47 -13.55 6.39
C LYS A 157 24.38 -14.19 5.50
N GLN A 158 23.53 -13.38 4.87
CA GLN A 158 22.53 -13.84 3.91
C GLN A 158 23.03 -13.64 2.47
N SER A 159 22.56 -14.48 1.55
CA SER A 159 22.83 -14.27 0.13
C SER A 159 22.00 -13.09 -0.39
N PRO A 160 22.44 -12.40 -1.47
CA PRO A 160 21.64 -11.33 -2.09
C PRO A 160 20.25 -11.80 -2.54
N GLU A 161 20.13 -13.08 -2.91
CA GLU A 161 18.88 -13.73 -3.28
C GLU A 161 17.94 -13.84 -2.07
N ASP A 162 18.40 -14.39 -0.94
CA ASP A 162 17.59 -14.51 0.28
C ASP A 162 17.10 -13.15 0.79
N ILE A 163 17.96 -12.13 0.74
CA ILE A 163 17.60 -10.76 1.17
C ILE A 163 16.52 -10.18 0.23
N ALA A 164 16.61 -10.44 -1.08
CA ALA A 164 15.61 -9.97 -2.03
C ALA A 164 14.26 -10.66 -1.80
N GLU A 165 14.25 -11.96 -1.50
CA GLU A 165 13.04 -12.70 -1.11
C GLU A 165 12.43 -12.15 0.18
N GLU A 166 13.25 -11.92 1.22
CA GLU A 166 12.79 -11.32 2.49
C GLU A 166 12.17 -9.94 2.29
N ILE A 167 12.80 -9.08 1.48
CA ILE A 167 12.24 -7.75 1.14
C ILE A 167 10.89 -7.89 0.42
N LEU A 168 10.78 -8.83 -0.52
CA LEU A 168 9.55 -9.05 -1.28
C LEU A 168 8.42 -9.50 -0.34
N ASP A 169 8.69 -10.47 0.54
CA ASP A 169 7.72 -10.98 1.50
C ASP A 169 7.25 -9.88 2.47
N MET A 170 8.18 -9.14 3.07
CA MET A 170 7.82 -8.04 3.97
C MET A 170 7.06 -6.92 3.27
N THR A 171 7.39 -6.61 2.00
CA THR A 171 6.65 -5.62 1.21
C THR A 171 5.22 -6.10 0.94
N ASN A 172 5.04 -7.38 0.61
CA ASN A 172 3.73 -7.98 0.43
C ASN A 172 2.90 -8.00 1.73
N GLU A 173 3.52 -8.23 2.88
CA GLU A 173 2.86 -8.17 4.18
C GLU A 173 2.45 -6.75 4.57
N LEU A 174 3.32 -5.76 4.31
CA LEU A 174 3.03 -4.35 4.53
C LEU A 174 1.84 -3.89 3.67
N GLU A 175 1.76 -4.36 2.43
CA GLU A 175 0.60 -4.12 1.57
C GLU A 175 -0.67 -4.78 2.09
N LYS A 176 -0.61 -6.06 2.49
CA LYS A 176 -1.78 -6.76 3.03
C LYS A 176 -2.34 -6.09 4.29
N SER A 177 -1.46 -5.58 5.15
CA SER A 177 -1.84 -4.88 6.39
C SER A 177 -2.35 -3.46 6.14
N SER A 178 -1.97 -2.83 5.02
CA SER A 178 -2.48 -1.52 4.60
C SER A 178 -3.65 -1.59 3.62
N GLN A 179 -4.01 -2.78 3.14
CA GLN A 179 -5.11 -2.95 2.22
C GLN A 179 -6.43 -2.59 2.92
N ARG A 180 -7.10 -1.57 2.38
CA ARG A 180 -8.43 -1.17 2.85
C ARG A 180 -9.38 -2.37 2.75
N GLU A 181 -10.10 -2.62 3.84
CA GLU A 181 -11.09 -3.68 3.91
C GLU A 181 -12.49 -3.08 3.79
N ILE A 182 -13.29 -3.65 2.90
CA ILE A 182 -14.70 -3.28 2.71
C ILE A 182 -15.56 -4.51 3.00
N TRP A 183 -16.59 -4.31 3.80
CA TRP A 183 -17.57 -5.35 4.08
C TRP A 183 -18.79 -5.22 3.18
N VAL A 184 -19.25 -6.34 2.63
CA VAL A 184 -20.51 -6.43 1.89
C VAL A 184 -21.53 -7.10 2.80
N CYS A 185 -22.49 -6.34 3.31
CA CYS A 185 -23.46 -6.81 4.31
C CYS A 185 -24.84 -6.98 3.67
N ASN A 186 -25.37 -8.21 3.72
CA ASN A 186 -26.63 -8.56 3.09
C ASN A 186 -27.69 -8.98 4.13
N GLY A 187 -28.87 -8.38 4.01
CA GLY A 187 -30.01 -8.66 4.87
C GLY A 187 -30.80 -9.91 4.46
N PRO A 188 -32.06 -10.00 4.92
CA PRO A 188 -32.84 -11.22 4.84
C PRO A 188 -33.14 -11.68 3.41
N ASN A 189 -33.18 -13.00 3.24
CA ASN A 189 -33.49 -13.73 2.01
C ASN A 189 -32.48 -13.56 0.86
N LEU A 190 -31.39 -12.79 1.01
CA LEU A 190 -30.35 -12.70 -0.01
C LEU A 190 -29.60 -14.03 -0.19
N ASN A 191 -29.53 -14.87 0.86
CA ASN A 191 -29.03 -16.23 0.74
C ASN A 191 -29.89 -17.16 -0.16
N PHE A 192 -31.12 -16.75 -0.49
CA PHE A 192 -32.03 -17.48 -1.39
C PHE A 192 -32.02 -16.93 -2.83
N LEU A 193 -31.10 -16.01 -3.17
CA LEU A 193 -30.88 -15.56 -4.54
C LEU A 193 -30.70 -16.75 -5.50
N GLY A 194 -31.36 -16.70 -6.67
CA GLY A 194 -31.33 -17.75 -7.69
C GLY A 194 -32.14 -19.03 -7.37
N ILE A 195 -32.53 -19.26 -6.10
CA ILE A 195 -33.27 -20.47 -5.71
C ILE A 195 -34.79 -20.30 -5.91
N ARG A 196 -35.32 -19.11 -5.63
CA ARG A 196 -36.78 -18.86 -5.68
C ARG A 196 -37.30 -18.49 -7.06
N GLU A 197 -36.46 -17.94 -7.92
CA GLU A 197 -36.84 -17.41 -9.24
C GLU A 197 -35.74 -17.74 -10.28
N PRO A 198 -35.50 -19.05 -10.56
CA PRO A 198 -34.40 -19.47 -11.44
C PRO A 198 -34.54 -18.90 -12.86
N GLU A 199 -35.76 -18.63 -13.33
CA GLU A 199 -36.03 -18.02 -14.63
C GLU A 199 -35.63 -16.53 -14.70
N ILE A 200 -35.53 -15.84 -13.56
CA ILE A 200 -35.23 -14.40 -13.48
C ILE A 200 -33.73 -14.16 -13.24
N TYR A 201 -33.08 -15.02 -12.45
CA TYR A 201 -31.68 -14.82 -12.02
C TYR A 201 -30.70 -15.85 -12.61
N GLY A 202 -31.15 -16.91 -13.29
CA GLY A 202 -30.24 -17.92 -13.86
C GLY A 202 -29.28 -18.52 -12.82
N ASP A 203 -27.98 -18.58 -13.15
CA ASP A 203 -26.91 -19.05 -12.25
C ASP A 203 -26.44 -18.00 -11.22
N GLU A 204 -27.07 -16.82 -11.15
CA GLU A 204 -26.73 -15.71 -10.26
C GLU A 204 -27.23 -15.91 -8.82
N ASN A 205 -26.72 -16.94 -8.14
CA ASN A 205 -26.99 -17.19 -6.73
C ASN A 205 -26.08 -16.37 -5.79
N TYR A 206 -26.31 -16.48 -4.48
CA TYR A 206 -25.52 -15.73 -3.48
C TYR A 206 -24.02 -16.05 -3.53
N GLU A 207 -23.63 -17.29 -3.85
CA GLU A 207 -22.22 -17.67 -4.01
C GLU A 207 -21.60 -17.00 -5.25
N ALA A 208 -22.36 -16.89 -6.34
CA ALA A 208 -21.95 -16.13 -7.52
C ALA A 208 -21.76 -14.64 -7.19
N LEU A 209 -22.67 -14.05 -6.42
CA LEU A 209 -22.53 -12.66 -5.94
C LEU A 209 -21.25 -12.48 -5.13
N LYS A 210 -20.98 -13.35 -4.15
CA LYS A 210 -19.77 -13.28 -3.32
C LYS A 210 -18.50 -13.33 -4.18
N ARG A 211 -18.42 -14.28 -5.11
CA ARG A 211 -17.27 -14.39 -6.03
C ARG A 211 -17.10 -13.11 -6.85
N TYR A 212 -18.20 -12.60 -7.41
CA TYR A 212 -18.21 -11.39 -8.21
C TYR A 212 -17.68 -10.17 -7.43
N VAL A 213 -18.19 -9.90 -6.22
CA VAL A 213 -17.77 -8.71 -5.47
C VAL A 213 -16.35 -8.83 -4.91
N VAL A 214 -15.88 -10.05 -4.59
CA VAL A 214 -14.49 -10.28 -4.19
C VAL A 214 -13.53 -10.03 -5.35
N GLU A 215 -13.84 -10.55 -6.54
CA GLU A 215 -13.05 -10.32 -7.76
C GLU A 215 -12.96 -8.82 -8.11
N ARG A 216 -14.11 -8.12 -8.11
CA ARG A 216 -14.15 -6.67 -8.33
C ARG A 216 -13.41 -5.89 -7.24
N GLY A 217 -13.45 -6.34 -5.99
CA GLY A 217 -12.67 -5.76 -4.88
C GLY A 217 -11.16 -5.86 -5.11
N GLN A 218 -10.68 -7.03 -5.56
CA GLN A 218 -9.26 -7.25 -5.89
C GLN A 218 -8.79 -6.31 -7.00
N GLU A 219 -9.59 -6.14 -8.06
CA GLU A 219 -9.30 -5.19 -9.14
C GLU A 219 -9.22 -3.73 -8.65
N LEU A 220 -10.01 -3.39 -7.64
CA LEU A 220 -10.00 -2.07 -6.99
C LEU A 220 -8.93 -1.93 -5.89
N GLY A 221 -8.12 -2.97 -5.66
CA GLY A 221 -7.07 -2.97 -4.65
C GLY A 221 -7.58 -3.02 -3.21
N VAL A 222 -8.80 -3.49 -2.96
CA VAL A 222 -9.40 -3.60 -1.63
C VAL A 222 -9.72 -5.06 -1.27
N LYS A 223 -9.63 -5.40 0.02
CA LYS A 223 -10.08 -6.69 0.53
C LYS A 223 -11.59 -6.61 0.74
N VAL A 224 -12.32 -7.63 0.28
CA VAL A 224 -13.78 -7.70 0.44
C VAL A 224 -14.17 -8.93 1.24
N GLU A 225 -15.00 -8.74 2.26
CA GLU A 225 -15.62 -9.82 3.04
C GLU A 225 -17.15 -9.70 2.98
N CYS A 226 -17.83 -10.83 2.75
CA CYS A 226 -19.28 -10.85 2.53
C CYS A 226 -20.02 -11.52 3.67
N PHE A 227 -21.02 -10.82 4.22
CA PHE A 227 -21.88 -11.29 5.29
C PHE A 227 -23.32 -11.37 4.80
N GLN A 228 -24.06 -12.37 5.26
CA GLN A 228 -25.49 -12.45 5.09
C GLN A 228 -26.15 -12.88 6.40
N THR A 229 -27.27 -12.24 6.73
CA THR A 229 -28.10 -12.64 7.87
C THR A 229 -29.58 -12.40 7.61
N ASN A 230 -30.43 -13.24 8.21
CA ASN A 230 -31.88 -13.04 8.24
C ASN A 230 -32.36 -12.32 9.51
N TYR A 231 -31.46 -12.04 10.45
CA TYR A 231 -31.77 -11.41 11.72
C TYR A 231 -31.35 -9.94 11.72
N GLU A 232 -32.28 -9.06 12.08
CA GLU A 232 -32.03 -7.61 12.15
C GLU A 232 -30.89 -7.30 13.11
N GLY A 233 -30.95 -7.81 14.34
CA GLY A 233 -29.92 -7.59 15.37
C GLY A 233 -28.52 -7.99 14.92
N ALA A 234 -28.38 -9.11 14.21
CA ALA A 234 -27.08 -9.55 13.70
C ALA A 234 -26.49 -8.59 12.65
N LEU A 235 -27.34 -7.90 11.87
CA LEU A 235 -26.87 -6.88 10.93
C LEU A 235 -26.43 -5.61 11.68
N LEU A 236 -27.12 -5.24 12.77
CA LEU A 236 -26.70 -4.16 13.67
C LEU A 236 -25.35 -4.47 14.31
N ASP A 237 -25.19 -5.68 14.84
CA ASP A 237 -23.95 -6.14 15.47
C ASP A 237 -22.79 -6.11 14.48
N THR A 238 -23.04 -6.49 13.22
CA THR A 238 -22.06 -6.42 12.14
C THR A 238 -21.61 -4.98 11.88
N LEU A 239 -22.53 -4.00 11.83
CA LEU A 239 -22.18 -2.59 11.65
C LEU A 239 -21.33 -2.07 12.82
N GLN A 240 -21.71 -2.39 14.06
CA GLN A 240 -20.94 -1.99 15.24
C GLN A 240 -19.55 -2.62 15.26
N GLU A 241 -19.45 -3.90 14.85
CA GLU A 241 -18.17 -4.59 14.77
C GLU A 241 -17.27 -4.00 13.69
N ALA A 242 -17.84 -3.63 12.54
CA ALA A 242 -17.10 -2.93 11.49
C ALA A 242 -16.48 -1.63 12.02
N HIS A 243 -17.22 -0.89 12.84
CA HIS A 243 -16.70 0.31 13.52
C HIS A 243 -15.58 0.00 14.51
N ARG A 244 -15.74 -1.02 15.36
CA ARG A 244 -14.70 -1.41 16.35
C ARG A 244 -13.41 -1.86 15.66
N LYS A 245 -13.52 -2.58 14.54
CA LYS A 245 -12.37 -3.08 13.77
C LYS A 245 -11.73 -2.02 12.86
N GLY A 246 -12.33 -0.83 12.73
CA GLY A 246 -11.82 0.20 11.82
C GLY A 246 -11.90 -0.19 10.35
N ILE A 247 -12.95 -0.95 9.97
CA ILE A 247 -13.19 -1.33 8.58
C ILE A 247 -13.37 -0.07 7.73
N SER A 248 -12.83 -0.08 6.51
CA SER A 248 -12.74 1.13 5.69
C SER A 248 -14.08 1.55 5.09
N GLY A 249 -15.00 0.62 4.84
CA GLY A 249 -16.33 0.95 4.31
C GLY A 249 -17.26 -0.26 4.25
N ILE A 250 -18.55 0.01 4.00
CA ILE A 250 -19.58 -1.03 3.93
C ILE A 250 -20.47 -0.83 2.70
N VAL A 251 -20.58 -1.84 1.87
CA VAL A 251 -21.62 -1.94 0.85
C VAL A 251 -22.76 -2.76 1.44
N MET A 252 -23.94 -2.18 1.61
CA MET A 252 -25.04 -2.84 2.32
C MET A 252 -26.26 -3.00 1.44
N ASN A 253 -26.79 -4.22 1.37
CA ASN A 253 -28.14 -4.49 0.88
C ASN A 253 -29.00 -4.96 2.07
N PRO A 254 -29.82 -4.09 2.68
CA PRO A 254 -30.61 -4.47 3.85
C PRO A 254 -31.74 -5.48 3.56
N GLY A 255 -32.01 -5.80 2.30
CA GLY A 255 -33.14 -6.65 1.90
C GLY A 255 -34.47 -6.03 2.32
N ALA A 256 -35.31 -6.80 3.01
CA ALA A 256 -36.61 -6.29 3.48
C ALA A 256 -36.47 -5.15 4.50
N PHE A 257 -35.40 -5.13 5.32
CA PHE A 257 -35.19 -4.14 6.37
C PHE A 257 -35.06 -2.71 5.84
N THR A 258 -34.69 -2.56 4.57
CA THR A 258 -34.65 -1.29 3.82
C THR A 258 -35.88 -0.43 4.06
N HIS A 259 -37.06 -1.05 4.18
CA HIS A 259 -38.33 -0.33 4.13
C HIS A 259 -38.90 0.03 5.50
N TYR A 260 -38.39 -0.56 6.59
CA TYR A 260 -39.01 -0.41 7.91
C TYR A 260 -38.05 -0.43 9.10
N SER A 261 -36.77 -0.78 8.93
CA SER A 261 -35.83 -0.87 10.05
C SER A 261 -35.23 0.50 10.38
N TYR A 262 -35.88 1.22 11.29
CA TYR A 262 -35.30 2.42 11.89
C TYR A 262 -34.15 2.07 12.85
N ALA A 263 -34.14 0.87 13.41
CA ALA A 263 -33.00 0.39 14.20
C ALA A 263 -31.72 0.30 13.34
N LEU A 264 -31.83 -0.21 12.11
CA LEU A 264 -30.69 -0.26 11.18
C LEU A 264 -30.29 1.13 10.71
N ARG A 265 -31.25 2.01 10.44
CA ARG A 265 -30.99 3.42 10.14
C ARG A 265 -30.14 4.08 11.24
N ASP A 266 -30.57 3.97 12.48
CA ASP A 266 -29.89 4.61 13.62
C ASP A 266 -28.51 3.97 13.88
N ALA A 267 -28.36 2.66 13.65
CA ALA A 267 -27.07 1.99 13.72
C ALA A 267 -26.08 2.49 12.66
N ILE A 268 -26.52 2.76 11.42
CA ILE A 268 -25.69 3.36 10.37
C ILE A 268 -25.24 4.77 10.80
N ALA A 269 -26.17 5.58 11.33
CA ALA A 269 -25.86 6.93 11.81
C ALA A 269 -24.87 6.94 13.00
N SER A 270 -24.76 5.83 13.73
CA SER A 270 -23.93 5.71 14.93
C SER A 270 -22.49 5.26 14.66
N ILE A 271 -22.14 4.92 13.42
CA ILE A 271 -20.80 4.44 13.06
C ILE A 271 -20.06 5.48 12.20
N ALA A 272 -18.74 5.58 12.41
CA ALA A 272 -17.89 6.42 11.56
C ALA A 272 -17.57 5.77 10.19
N VAL A 273 -17.91 4.50 10.01
CA VAL A 273 -17.59 3.74 8.80
C VAL A 273 -18.58 4.13 7.68
N PRO A 274 -18.10 4.57 6.51
CA PRO A 274 -18.96 4.97 5.41
C PRO A 274 -19.78 3.80 4.85
N VAL A 275 -21.09 4.00 4.68
CA VAL A 275 -22.01 2.99 4.14
C VAL A 275 -22.60 3.43 2.80
N VAL A 276 -22.55 2.56 1.79
CA VAL A 276 -23.29 2.72 0.52
C VAL A 276 -24.38 1.65 0.45
N GLU A 277 -25.62 2.09 0.28
CA GLU A 277 -26.76 1.19 0.14
C GLU A 277 -26.88 0.70 -1.31
N VAL A 278 -27.08 -0.61 -1.49
CA VAL A 278 -27.22 -1.21 -2.82
C VAL A 278 -28.41 -2.16 -2.90
N HIS A 279 -29.06 -2.18 -4.06
CA HIS A 279 -30.15 -3.09 -4.38
C HIS A 279 -29.97 -3.67 -5.78
N MET A 280 -30.15 -4.98 -5.92
CA MET A 280 -30.10 -5.64 -7.24
C MET A 280 -31.25 -5.18 -8.14
N SER A 281 -32.45 -5.05 -7.56
CA SER A 281 -33.64 -4.59 -8.28
C SER A 281 -33.89 -3.09 -8.07
N ASN A 282 -34.64 -2.48 -8.98
CA ASN A 282 -35.06 -1.09 -8.82
C ASN A 282 -36.24 -1.04 -7.83
N ILE A 283 -35.96 -0.60 -6.61
CA ILE A 283 -36.96 -0.57 -5.52
C ILE A 283 -38.11 0.41 -5.82
N HIS A 284 -37.91 1.43 -6.67
CA HIS A 284 -38.93 2.42 -7.04
C HIS A 284 -39.89 1.94 -8.14
N LYS A 285 -39.63 0.77 -8.74
CA LYS A 285 -40.55 0.11 -9.68
C LYS A 285 -41.39 -0.99 -9.00
N ARG A 286 -41.21 -1.20 -7.69
CA ARG A 286 -41.88 -2.26 -6.93
C ARG A 286 -43.19 -1.76 -6.33
N GLU A 287 -43.75 -2.50 -5.37
CA GLU A 287 -44.93 -2.09 -4.65
C GLU A 287 -44.65 -0.84 -3.79
N GLU A 288 -45.68 -0.04 -3.50
CA GLU A 288 -45.54 1.26 -2.84
C GLU A 288 -44.76 1.19 -1.52
N PHE A 289 -44.99 0.14 -0.71
CA PHE A 289 -44.28 -0.04 0.56
C PHE A 289 -42.77 -0.25 0.39
N ARG A 290 -42.30 -0.60 -0.82
CA ARG A 290 -40.88 -0.78 -1.16
C ARG A 290 -40.23 0.45 -1.77
N HIS A 291 -41.00 1.48 -2.11
CA HIS A 291 -40.45 2.69 -2.74
C HIS A 291 -39.56 3.50 -1.80
N ARG A 292 -39.83 3.42 -0.50
CA ARG A 292 -39.10 4.16 0.52
C ARG A 292 -38.03 3.27 1.14
N SER A 293 -36.79 3.76 1.11
CA SER A 293 -35.72 3.26 1.97
C SER A 293 -35.64 4.17 3.20
N VAL A 294 -35.72 3.59 4.40
CA VAL A 294 -35.51 4.32 5.65
C VAL A 294 -34.03 4.42 5.99
N THR A 295 -33.19 3.50 5.49
CA THR A 295 -31.75 3.48 5.73
C THR A 295 -30.97 4.42 4.83
N ALA A 296 -31.45 4.68 3.60
CA ALA A 296 -30.73 5.45 2.60
C ALA A 296 -30.37 6.88 3.03
N ALA A 297 -31.11 7.47 3.97
CA ALA A 297 -30.85 8.80 4.49
C ALA A 297 -29.54 8.90 5.31
N GLU A 298 -29.09 7.80 5.91
CA GLU A 298 -27.86 7.74 6.71
C GLU A 298 -26.70 7.08 5.94
N CYS A 299 -26.97 6.56 4.74
CA CYS A 299 -25.94 6.08 3.82
C CYS A 299 -25.38 7.26 3.00
N ILE A 300 -24.16 7.11 2.48
CA ILE A 300 -23.57 8.10 1.56
C ILE A 300 -24.39 8.25 0.29
N GLY A 301 -24.97 7.15 -0.17
CA GLY A 301 -25.78 7.09 -1.37
C GLY A 301 -26.46 5.74 -1.52
N GLN A 302 -27.35 5.67 -2.50
CA GLN A 302 -28.09 4.46 -2.84
C GLN A 302 -27.93 4.15 -4.32
N ILE A 303 -27.65 2.89 -4.65
CA ILE A 303 -27.56 2.37 -6.01
C ILE A 303 -28.55 1.22 -6.17
N CYS A 304 -29.48 1.30 -7.12
CA CYS A 304 -30.49 0.26 -7.31
C CYS A 304 -30.75 -0.08 -8.77
N GLY A 305 -31.09 -1.35 -9.05
CA GLY A 305 -31.64 -1.78 -10.34
C GLY A 305 -30.64 -2.30 -11.38
N PHE A 306 -29.39 -2.54 -11.01
CA PHE A 306 -28.35 -3.01 -11.93
C PHE A 306 -27.86 -4.44 -11.63
N GLY A 307 -28.63 -5.25 -10.90
CA GLY A 307 -28.24 -6.62 -10.56
C GLY A 307 -26.95 -6.65 -9.71
N PHE A 308 -26.04 -7.57 -10.01
CA PHE A 308 -24.72 -7.62 -9.35
C PHE A 308 -23.89 -6.34 -9.57
N LYS A 309 -24.11 -5.63 -10.69
CA LYS A 309 -23.41 -4.38 -10.98
C LYS A 309 -23.70 -3.29 -9.95
N SER A 310 -24.86 -3.34 -9.27
CA SER A 310 -25.15 -2.42 -8.15
C SER A 310 -24.09 -2.51 -7.04
N TYR A 311 -23.60 -3.72 -6.73
CA TYR A 311 -22.58 -3.93 -5.71
C TYR A 311 -21.21 -3.40 -6.17
N GLU A 312 -20.84 -3.64 -7.43
CA GLU A 312 -19.59 -3.11 -7.99
C GLU A 312 -19.57 -1.58 -7.97
N LEU A 313 -20.66 -0.94 -8.40
CA LEU A 313 -20.79 0.51 -8.36
C LEU A 313 -20.71 1.04 -6.91
N GLY A 314 -21.26 0.29 -5.95
CA GLY A 314 -21.12 0.59 -4.52
C GLY A 314 -19.67 0.52 -4.02
N LEU A 315 -18.94 -0.54 -4.41
CA LEU A 315 -17.51 -0.67 -4.11
C LEU A 315 -16.71 0.49 -4.72
N GLN A 316 -16.93 0.81 -6.00
CA GLN A 316 -16.27 1.93 -6.68
C GLN A 316 -16.54 3.26 -6.00
N ALA A 317 -17.79 3.52 -5.61
CA ALA A 317 -18.17 4.73 -4.88
C ALA A 317 -17.40 4.86 -3.56
N LEU A 318 -17.33 3.78 -2.76
CA LEU A 318 -16.56 3.78 -1.52
C LEU A 318 -15.05 3.99 -1.77
N CYS A 319 -14.45 3.26 -2.70
CA CYS A 319 -13.03 3.41 -3.01
C CYS A 319 -12.68 4.85 -3.40
N ASN A 320 -13.51 5.50 -4.23
CA ASN A 320 -13.31 6.89 -4.63
C ASN A 320 -13.40 7.87 -3.46
N ILE A 321 -14.27 7.62 -2.48
CA ILE A 321 -14.40 8.44 -1.27
C ILE A 321 -13.18 8.25 -0.37
N LEU A 322 -12.76 7.00 -0.18
CA LEU A 322 -11.63 6.65 0.67
C LEU A 322 -10.30 7.16 0.11
N GLN A 323 -10.19 7.32 -1.21
CA GLN A 323 -9.04 7.95 -1.87
C GLN A 323 -9.02 9.49 -1.74
N LYS A 324 -10.18 10.15 -1.57
CA LYS A 324 -10.25 11.61 -1.39
C LYS A 324 -9.96 12.06 0.04
N ASN A 325 -10.16 11.16 1.00
CA ASN A 325 -10.06 11.45 2.43
C ASN A 325 -8.74 10.98 3.09
N GLY A 326 -7.84 10.37 2.32
CA GLY A 326 -6.49 9.98 2.74
C GLY A 326 -5.44 10.70 1.93
#